data_AF-A0A813HRY3-F1
#
_entry.id   AF-A0A813HRY3-F1
#
_cell.length_a   1.000
_cell.length_b   1.000
_cell.length_c   1.000
_cell.angle_alpha   90.00
_cell.angle_beta   90.00
_cell.angle_gamma   90.00
#
_symmetry.space_group_name_H-M   'P 1'
#
loop_
_entity.id
_entity.type
_entity.pdbx_description
1 polymer ?
#
loop_
_entity_poly.entity_id
_entity_poly.type
_entity_poly.pdbx_seq_one_letter_code
_entity_poly.pdbx_strand_id
1 'polypeptide(L)'
;IKKSHGSWVTVCQTIVPGWRKERNMDDTLHDIYQGIGPHLVASTIVHCIFEEIPKCTLEKLDLKLKSLYTNSYKPWCRENKTDSAGNSFSGAKFNREKTNKTYPELGSVYKAYEVKVIIFWAAFYCKDKLGSFQGRVRAMCLYSLATWIRVLDLAGGWLTEDEAESACKFGEQFLLCYQYLAGASLQAKVCLYKMIPNFHYFCHMLIYMKLTKRNVRFDACWMEEHLMGKLTNMSSKTHARTFVLSVLTRYCCLVSVVDSITASAKLKRP
;
A
#
# COMPACT_ATOMS: atom_id res chain seq x y z
N ILE A 1 -5.08 -22.46 34.74
CA ILE A 1 -4.23 -21.25 34.55
C ILE A 1 -4.67 -20.57 33.25
N LYS A 2 -5.67 -19.69 33.32
CA LYS A 2 -6.05 -18.76 32.25
C LYS A 2 -5.53 -17.40 32.66
N LYS A 3 -4.49 -16.90 32.00
CA LYS A 3 -4.06 -15.50 32.11
C LYS A 3 -4.09 -14.84 30.73
N SER A 4 -4.88 -13.78 30.71
CA SER A 4 -5.08 -12.74 29.71
C SER A 4 -3.86 -12.41 28.84
N HIS A 5 -4.00 -12.59 27.52
CA HIS A 5 -3.16 -11.95 26.50
C HIS A 5 -3.70 -10.55 26.19
N GLY A 6 -3.72 -9.69 27.21
CA GLY A 6 -4.14 -8.30 27.09
C GLY A 6 -2.95 -7.36 27.14
N SER A 7 -2.80 -6.55 26.10
CA SER A 7 -2.09 -5.26 26.09
C SER A 7 -0.57 -5.25 26.30
N TRP A 8 0.17 -5.55 25.24
CA TRP A 8 1.47 -4.90 24.99
C TRP A 8 1.36 -3.77 23.95
N VAL A 9 0.19 -3.61 23.33
CA VAL A 9 -0.02 -2.75 22.17
C VAL A 9 -0.42 -1.32 22.57
N THR A 10 -0.89 -1.09 23.80
CA THR A 10 -1.45 0.22 24.21
C THR A 10 -0.41 1.23 24.69
N VAL A 11 0.83 0.81 25.02
CA VAL A 11 1.72 1.63 25.85
C VAL A 11 2.46 2.74 25.09
N CYS A 12 2.65 2.65 23.76
CA CYS A 12 3.49 3.62 23.04
C CYS A 12 2.76 4.85 22.46
N GLN A 13 1.42 4.90 22.43
CA GLN A 13 0.69 6.03 21.81
C GLN A 13 -0.01 6.96 22.81
N THR A 14 -0.18 6.54 24.07
CA THR A 14 -0.96 7.27 25.09
C THR A 14 -0.25 8.46 25.73
N ILE A 15 0.99 8.79 25.35
CA ILE A 15 1.78 9.84 26.02
C ILE A 15 1.81 11.17 25.23
N VAL A 16 1.09 11.30 24.11
CA VAL A 16 0.97 12.59 23.41
C VAL A 16 -0.24 13.35 23.94
N PRO A 17 -0.08 14.46 24.70
CA PRO A 17 -1.22 15.23 25.22
C PRO A 17 -2.13 15.70 24.08
N GLY A 18 -3.42 15.40 24.17
CA GLY A 18 -4.42 15.75 23.16
C GLY A 18 -4.62 14.71 22.04
N TRP A 19 -3.78 13.67 21.96
CA TRP A 19 -4.06 12.54 21.08
C TRP A 19 -5.27 11.76 21.57
N ARG A 20 -6.22 11.54 20.69
CA ARG A 20 -7.45 10.78 20.93
C ARG A 20 -7.58 9.74 19.85
N LYS A 21 -7.69 8.48 20.26
CA LYS A 21 -7.82 7.36 19.31
C LYS A 21 -9.03 7.54 18.40
N GLU A 22 -10.09 8.15 18.90
CA GLU A 22 -11.33 8.42 18.17
C GLU A 22 -11.15 9.49 17.07
N ARG A 23 -10.04 10.22 17.06
CA ARG A 23 -9.72 11.23 16.04
C ARG A 23 -8.77 10.72 14.96
N ASN A 24 -8.24 9.50 15.12
CA ASN A 24 -7.43 8.90 14.08
C ASN A 24 -8.36 8.43 12.96
N MET A 25 -8.28 9.05 11.79
CA MET A 25 -8.99 8.54 10.61
C MET A 25 -8.26 7.32 10.09
N ASP A 26 -8.99 6.22 9.91
CA ASP A 26 -8.47 4.99 9.31
C ASP A 26 -8.23 5.24 7.82
N ASP A 27 -7.00 5.60 7.45
CA ASP A 27 -6.66 5.98 6.09
C ASP A 27 -5.94 4.84 5.35
N THR A 28 -6.71 4.08 4.59
CA THR A 28 -6.15 2.97 3.79
C THR A 28 -5.10 3.43 2.76
N LEU A 29 -5.12 4.69 2.33
CA LEU A 29 -4.13 5.23 1.41
C LEU A 29 -2.74 5.24 2.02
N HIS A 30 -2.61 5.87 3.19
CA HIS A 30 -1.34 6.01 3.87
C HIS A 30 -0.94 4.76 4.64
N ASP A 31 -1.89 4.02 5.21
CA ASP A 31 -1.58 2.82 5.97
C ASP A 31 -1.22 1.63 5.09
N ILE A 32 -1.95 1.45 3.99
CA ILE A 32 -1.79 0.25 3.13
C ILE A 32 -1.01 0.58 1.89
N TYR A 33 -1.48 1.52 1.06
CA TYR A 33 -0.91 1.68 -0.27
C TYR A 33 0.42 2.45 -0.29
N GLN A 34 0.61 3.40 0.63
CA GLN A 34 1.89 4.11 0.81
C GLN A 34 2.69 3.63 2.03
N GLY A 35 2.07 2.88 2.94
CA GLY A 35 2.70 2.35 4.15
C GLY A 35 3.16 0.91 3.99
N ILE A 36 2.27 -0.05 4.27
CA ILE A 36 2.59 -1.48 4.30
C ILE A 36 2.94 -2.06 2.92
N GLY A 37 2.17 -1.70 1.90
CA GLY A 37 2.23 -2.24 0.54
C GLY A 37 3.62 -2.15 -0.10
N PRO A 38 4.27 -0.98 -0.11
CA PRO A 38 5.64 -0.81 -0.61
C PRO A 38 6.64 -1.79 0.00
N HIS A 39 6.56 -2.03 1.31
CA HIS A 39 7.41 -3.00 1.99
C HIS A 39 7.05 -4.44 1.60
N LEU A 40 5.78 -4.83 1.74
CA LEU A 40 5.32 -6.19 1.46
C LEU A 40 5.72 -6.66 0.05
N VAL A 41 5.44 -5.84 -0.95
CA VAL A 41 5.67 -6.16 -2.36
C VAL A 41 7.17 -6.27 -2.64
N ALA A 42 7.94 -5.26 -2.26
CA ALA A 42 9.38 -5.26 -2.49
C ALA A 42 10.06 -6.44 -1.78
N SER A 43 9.71 -6.67 -0.51
CA SER A 43 10.24 -7.76 0.30
C SER A 43 9.96 -9.12 -0.32
N THR A 44 8.72 -9.35 -0.75
CA THR A 44 8.32 -10.65 -1.27
C THR A 44 8.94 -10.94 -2.62
N ILE A 45 8.98 -9.97 -3.54
CA ILE A 45 9.63 -10.14 -4.84
C ILE A 45 11.13 -10.40 -4.68
N VAL A 46 11.82 -9.60 -3.85
CA VAL A 46 13.25 -9.79 -3.58
C VAL A 46 13.51 -11.17 -2.95
N HIS A 47 12.67 -11.59 -1.99
CA HIS A 47 12.80 -12.90 -1.37
C HIS A 47 12.63 -14.04 -2.39
N CYS A 48 11.62 -13.97 -3.27
CA CYS A 48 11.46 -14.94 -4.35
C CYS A 48 12.68 -14.98 -5.29
N ILE A 49 13.26 -13.82 -5.63
CA ILE A 49 14.47 -13.76 -6.47
C ILE A 49 15.69 -14.38 -5.75
N PHE A 50 15.86 -14.15 -4.46
CA PHE A 50 16.96 -14.72 -3.69
C PHE A 50 16.85 -16.24 -3.51
N GLU A 51 15.63 -16.79 -3.46
CA GLU A 51 15.43 -18.24 -3.51
C GLU A 51 15.73 -18.82 -4.90
N GLU A 52 15.31 -18.14 -5.97
CA GLU A 52 15.56 -18.59 -7.35
C GLU A 52 17.04 -18.51 -7.74
N ILE A 53 17.76 -17.51 -7.21
CA ILE A 53 19.15 -17.23 -7.56
C ILE A 53 20.00 -17.24 -6.28
N PRO A 54 20.52 -18.40 -5.87
CA PRO A 54 21.45 -18.49 -4.76
C PRO A 54 22.64 -17.54 -4.98
N LYS A 55 23.04 -16.81 -3.92
CA LYS A 55 24.10 -15.80 -3.98
C LYS A 55 23.83 -14.69 -5.03
N CYS A 56 22.57 -14.25 -5.14
CA CYS A 56 22.17 -13.15 -6.02
C CYS A 56 22.98 -11.87 -5.74
N THR A 57 23.70 -11.38 -6.76
CA THR A 57 24.36 -10.06 -6.72
C THR A 57 23.35 -8.95 -7.00
N LEU A 58 23.68 -7.70 -6.66
CA LEU A 58 22.79 -6.55 -6.92
C LEU A 58 22.49 -6.36 -8.42
N GLU A 59 23.48 -6.62 -9.28
CA GLU A 59 23.33 -6.58 -10.74
C GLU A 59 22.35 -7.67 -11.23
N LYS A 60 22.50 -8.91 -10.73
CA LYS A 60 21.59 -10.01 -11.07
C LYS A 60 20.17 -9.74 -10.58
N LEU A 61 20.04 -9.14 -9.40
CA LEU A 61 18.76 -8.70 -8.85
C LEU A 61 18.11 -7.66 -9.77
N ASP A 62 18.85 -6.63 -10.18
CA ASP A 62 18.33 -5.57 -11.07
C ASP A 62 17.90 -6.10 -12.44
N LEU A 63 18.71 -6.98 -13.06
CA LEU A 63 18.35 -7.66 -14.31
C LEU A 63 17.08 -8.49 -14.16
N LYS A 64 16.95 -9.24 -13.06
CA LYS A 64 15.77 -10.06 -12.79
C LYS A 64 14.53 -9.18 -12.55
N LEU A 65 14.65 -8.08 -11.81
CA LEU A 65 13.56 -7.12 -11.59
C LEU A 65 13.06 -6.51 -12.91
N LYS A 66 13.99 -6.05 -13.77
CA LYS A 66 13.66 -5.55 -15.11
C LYS A 66 12.95 -6.61 -15.96
N SER A 67 13.44 -7.85 -15.93
CA SER A 67 12.81 -8.99 -16.62
C SER A 67 11.40 -9.27 -16.10
N LEU A 68 11.18 -9.28 -14.78
CA LEU A 68 9.85 -9.48 -14.19
C LEU A 68 8.87 -8.37 -14.59
N TYR A 69 9.33 -7.11 -14.62
CA TYR A 69 8.50 -5.99 -15.05
C TYR A 69 8.02 -6.16 -16.51
N THR A 70 8.93 -6.48 -17.42
CA THR A 70 8.64 -6.58 -18.86
C THR A 70 7.91 -7.86 -19.23
N ASN A 71 8.31 -9.00 -18.64
CA ASN A 71 7.87 -10.33 -19.08
C ASN A 71 6.75 -10.92 -18.22
N SER A 72 6.44 -10.33 -17.06
CA SER A 72 5.36 -10.81 -16.18
C SER A 72 4.38 -9.70 -15.81
N TYR A 73 4.83 -8.62 -15.19
CA TYR A 73 3.92 -7.56 -14.69
C TYR A 73 3.16 -6.85 -15.82
N LYS A 74 3.85 -6.32 -16.83
CA LYS A 74 3.21 -5.65 -17.97
C LYS A 74 2.22 -6.55 -18.73
N PRO A 75 2.57 -7.79 -19.10
CA PRO A 75 1.61 -8.73 -19.68
C PRO A 75 0.38 -8.96 -18.80
N TRP A 76 0.57 -9.17 -17.50
CA TRP A 76 -0.53 -9.37 -16.56
C TRP A 76 -1.44 -8.14 -16.46
N CYS A 77 -0.89 -6.93 -16.41
CA CYS A 77 -1.67 -5.69 -16.43
C CYS A 77 -2.55 -5.58 -17.69
N ARG A 78 -2.01 -5.92 -18.86
CA ARG A 78 -2.75 -5.92 -20.13
C ARG A 78 -3.89 -6.94 -20.13
N GLU A 79 -3.63 -8.14 -19.67
CA GLU A 79 -4.63 -9.21 -19.57
C GLU A 79 -5.77 -8.84 -18.61
N ASN A 80 -5.45 -8.16 -17.50
CA ASN A 80 -6.42 -7.76 -16.48
C ASN A 80 -7.03 -6.36 -16.72
N LYS A 81 -6.71 -5.71 -17.85
CA LYS A 81 -7.22 -4.38 -18.23
C LYS A 81 -6.94 -3.30 -17.17
N THR A 82 -5.76 -3.36 -16.54
CA THR A 82 -5.29 -2.38 -15.56
C THR A 82 -4.09 -1.62 -16.11
N ASP A 83 -3.95 -0.35 -15.76
CA ASP A 83 -2.75 0.41 -16.09
C ASP A 83 -1.51 -0.16 -15.40
N SER A 84 -0.45 -0.37 -16.18
CA SER A 84 0.85 -0.72 -15.60
C SER A 84 1.47 0.49 -14.93
N ALA A 85 2.28 0.26 -13.89
CA ALA A 85 3.07 1.32 -13.28
C ALA A 85 3.94 2.02 -14.34
N GLY A 86 3.99 3.35 -14.35
CA GLY A 86 4.78 4.12 -15.31
C GLY A 86 6.29 3.89 -15.17
N ASN A 87 6.71 3.40 -14.01
CA ASN A 87 8.09 3.12 -13.65
C ASN A 87 8.42 1.63 -13.74
N SER A 88 9.48 1.29 -14.50
CA SER A 88 10.07 -0.07 -14.50
C SER A 88 10.59 -0.48 -13.12
N PHE A 89 10.64 -1.77 -12.82
CA PHE A 89 11.29 -2.27 -11.60
C PHE A 89 12.82 -2.20 -11.73
N SER A 90 13.50 -1.82 -10.65
CA SER A 90 14.95 -1.78 -10.54
C SER A 90 15.40 -1.92 -9.10
N GLY A 91 16.68 -2.26 -8.87
CA GLY A 91 17.28 -2.31 -7.54
C GLY A 91 17.10 -0.99 -6.78
N ALA A 92 17.36 0.15 -7.42
CA ALA A 92 17.16 1.48 -6.83
C ALA A 92 15.71 1.71 -6.38
N LYS A 93 14.75 1.34 -7.22
CA LYS A 93 13.32 1.49 -6.94
C LYS A 93 12.78 0.50 -5.91
N PHE A 94 13.56 -0.51 -5.54
CA PHE A 94 13.26 -1.50 -4.50
C PHE A 94 14.13 -1.30 -3.24
N ASN A 95 14.85 -0.17 -3.13
CA ASN A 95 15.78 0.14 -2.05
C ASN A 95 16.94 -0.89 -1.90
N ARG A 96 17.45 -1.34 -3.06
CA ARG A 96 18.48 -2.39 -3.23
C ARG A 96 19.62 -2.01 -4.17
N GLU A 97 19.82 -0.72 -4.46
CA GLU A 97 20.89 -0.29 -5.37
C GLU A 97 22.30 -0.48 -4.78
N LYS A 98 22.47 -0.16 -3.50
CA LYS A 98 23.80 -0.05 -2.89
C LYS A 98 24.16 -1.23 -1.99
N THR A 99 23.17 -1.91 -1.41
CA THR A 99 23.44 -2.93 -0.40
C THR A 99 22.27 -3.91 -0.20
N ASN A 100 22.62 -5.13 0.20
CA ASN A 100 21.67 -6.13 0.68
C ASN A 100 21.33 -5.97 2.18
N LYS A 101 21.90 -4.97 2.86
CA LYS A 101 21.68 -4.71 4.29
C LYS A 101 20.51 -3.76 4.59
N THR A 102 19.91 -3.15 3.58
CA THR A 102 18.68 -2.34 3.71
C THR A 102 17.44 -3.22 3.62
N TYR A 103 16.30 -2.74 4.12
CA TYR A 103 15.03 -3.41 3.89
C TYR A 103 14.50 -3.06 2.49
N PRO A 104 13.99 -4.03 1.72
CA PRO A 104 13.28 -3.75 0.48
C PRO A 104 12.08 -2.83 0.72
N GLU A 105 11.92 -1.87 -0.17
CA GLU A 105 10.80 -0.94 -0.14
C GLU A 105 10.64 -0.36 -1.54
N LEU A 106 9.40 -0.32 -2.04
CA LEU A 106 9.13 0.39 -3.29
C LEU A 106 9.36 1.89 -3.08
N GLY A 107 10.14 2.51 -3.96
CA GLY A 107 10.41 3.95 -3.89
C GLY A 107 9.14 4.78 -4.10
N SER A 108 9.16 6.02 -3.61
CA SER A 108 8.06 6.99 -3.71
C SER A 108 7.65 7.37 -5.15
N VAL A 109 8.40 6.91 -6.15
CA VAL A 109 8.05 7.02 -7.57
C VAL A 109 6.82 6.18 -7.94
N TYR A 110 6.45 5.19 -7.12
CA TYR A 110 5.22 4.43 -7.28
C TYR A 110 4.09 5.08 -6.49
N LYS A 111 3.05 5.48 -7.19
CA LYS A 111 1.84 6.05 -6.58
C LYS A 111 1.04 4.95 -5.89
N ALA A 112 0.22 5.33 -4.91
CA ALA A 112 -0.63 4.43 -4.13
C ALA A 112 -1.45 3.46 -5.02
N TYR A 113 -2.04 3.96 -6.10
CA TYR A 113 -2.78 3.12 -7.05
C TYR A 113 -1.87 2.10 -7.75
N GLU A 114 -0.67 2.48 -8.17
CA GLU A 114 0.29 1.55 -8.78
C GLU A 114 0.70 0.46 -7.79
N VAL A 115 0.94 0.82 -6.53
CA VAL A 115 1.27 -0.17 -5.47
C VAL A 115 0.14 -1.17 -5.30
N LYS A 116 -1.12 -0.72 -5.29
CA LYS A 116 -2.30 -1.60 -5.26
C LYS A 116 -2.29 -2.61 -6.41
N VAL A 117 -2.06 -2.16 -7.64
CA VAL A 117 -1.98 -3.04 -8.81
C VAL A 117 -0.82 -4.04 -8.69
N ILE A 118 0.35 -3.59 -8.20
CA ILE A 118 1.50 -4.47 -7.99
C ILE A 118 1.21 -5.51 -6.88
N ILE A 119 0.45 -5.19 -5.83
CA ILE A 119 0.03 -6.18 -4.80
C ILE A 119 -0.74 -7.34 -5.46
N PHE A 120 -1.73 -7.04 -6.30
CA PHE A 120 -2.51 -8.07 -7.01
C PHE A 120 -1.65 -8.92 -7.94
N TRP A 121 -0.78 -8.28 -8.72
CA TRP A 121 0.17 -9.01 -9.56
C TRP A 121 1.14 -9.86 -8.74
N ALA A 122 1.68 -9.33 -7.65
CA ALA A 122 2.63 -10.06 -6.81
C ALA A 122 1.97 -11.30 -6.17
N ALA A 123 0.70 -11.21 -5.77
CA ALA A 123 -0.08 -12.36 -5.33
C ALA A 123 -0.21 -13.42 -6.43
N PHE A 124 -0.53 -12.99 -7.67
CA PHE A 124 -0.53 -13.89 -8.83
C PHE A 124 0.85 -14.50 -9.10
N TYR A 125 1.92 -13.72 -9.06
CA TYR A 125 3.29 -14.17 -9.29
C TYR A 125 3.75 -15.21 -8.27
N CYS A 126 3.37 -15.04 -7.00
CA CYS A 126 3.79 -15.95 -5.93
C CYS A 126 2.98 -17.25 -5.88
N LYS A 127 1.84 -17.34 -6.58
CA LYS A 127 1.01 -18.55 -6.61
C LYS A 127 1.76 -19.78 -7.11
N ASP A 128 2.75 -19.58 -8.00
CA ASP A 128 3.54 -20.64 -8.62
C ASP A 128 4.88 -20.86 -7.87
N LYS A 129 5.09 -20.18 -6.73
CA LYS A 129 6.35 -20.17 -5.95
C LYS A 129 6.18 -20.81 -4.58
N LEU A 130 5.47 -21.95 -4.53
CA LEU A 130 5.08 -22.64 -3.29
C LEU A 130 6.08 -23.71 -2.81
N GLY A 131 7.25 -23.82 -3.45
CA GLY A 131 8.19 -24.92 -3.23
C GLY A 131 8.75 -25.05 -1.81
N SER A 132 8.78 -23.96 -1.03
CA SER A 132 9.24 -23.95 0.36
C SER A 132 8.09 -23.60 1.33
N PHE A 133 8.23 -23.96 2.60
CA PHE A 133 7.26 -23.51 3.63
C PHE A 133 7.19 -21.98 3.68
N GLN A 134 8.34 -21.30 3.64
CA GLN A 134 8.38 -19.83 3.60
C GLN A 134 7.72 -19.30 2.32
N GLY A 135 7.92 -19.95 1.16
CA GLY A 135 7.24 -19.61 -0.09
C GLY A 135 5.72 -19.67 0.01
N ARG A 136 5.18 -20.71 0.67
CA ARG A 136 3.74 -20.80 0.98
C ARG A 136 3.26 -19.68 1.89
N VAL A 137 4.03 -19.34 2.94
CA VAL A 137 3.67 -18.23 3.84
C VAL A 137 3.70 -16.87 3.10
N ARG A 138 4.67 -16.65 2.21
CA ARG A 138 4.73 -15.43 1.36
C ARG A 138 3.55 -15.33 0.42
N ALA A 139 3.25 -16.40 -0.31
CA ALA A 139 2.11 -16.45 -1.22
C ALA A 139 0.80 -16.19 -0.47
N MET A 140 0.61 -16.83 0.70
CA MET A 140 -0.55 -16.61 1.56
C MET A 140 -0.62 -15.17 2.08
N CYS A 141 0.51 -14.57 2.45
CA CYS A 141 0.59 -13.18 2.90
C CYS A 141 0.06 -12.21 1.83
N LEU A 142 0.60 -12.29 0.61
CA LEU A 142 0.17 -11.45 -0.51
C LEU A 142 -1.28 -11.73 -0.92
N TYR A 143 -1.66 -13.01 -1.01
CA TYR A 143 -3.02 -13.41 -1.35
C TYR A 143 -4.04 -12.87 -0.34
N SER A 144 -3.72 -12.93 0.95
CA SER A 144 -4.61 -12.45 2.01
C SER A 144 -4.82 -10.95 1.92
N LEU A 145 -3.76 -10.15 1.73
CA LEU A 145 -3.91 -8.70 1.56
C LEU A 145 -4.66 -8.37 0.26
N ALA A 146 -4.32 -9.02 -0.86
CA ALA A 146 -5.02 -8.82 -2.13
C ALA A 146 -6.51 -9.16 -2.03
N THR A 147 -6.85 -10.24 -1.31
CA THR A 147 -8.24 -10.64 -1.08
C THR A 147 -8.98 -9.66 -0.19
N TRP A 148 -8.35 -9.17 0.89
CA TRP A 148 -8.90 -8.09 1.71
C TRP A 148 -9.21 -6.84 0.87
N ILE A 149 -8.26 -6.38 0.05
CA ILE A 149 -8.47 -5.25 -0.87
C ILE A 149 -9.64 -5.53 -1.82
N ARG A 150 -9.71 -6.74 -2.39
CA ARG A 150 -10.78 -7.13 -3.33
C ARG A 150 -12.15 -7.09 -2.69
N VAL A 151 -12.31 -7.57 -1.45
CA VAL A 151 -13.58 -7.51 -0.73
C VAL A 151 -14.02 -6.05 -0.56
N LEU A 152 -13.11 -5.18 -0.13
CA LEU A 152 -13.42 -3.76 0.02
C LEU A 152 -13.73 -3.05 -1.30
N ASP A 153 -13.10 -3.48 -2.39
CA ASP A 153 -13.29 -2.90 -3.71
C ASP A 153 -14.66 -3.21 -4.32
N LEU A 154 -15.21 -4.38 -3.98
CA LEU A 154 -16.48 -4.86 -4.50
C LEU A 154 -17.67 -4.47 -3.60
N ALA A 155 -17.43 -4.28 -2.31
CA ALA A 155 -18.46 -3.92 -1.36
C ALA A 155 -18.84 -2.43 -1.41
N GLY A 156 -20.02 -2.10 -0.89
CA GLY A 156 -20.49 -0.73 -0.71
C GLY A 156 -19.82 0.00 0.45
N GLY A 157 -20.35 1.17 0.81
CA GLY A 157 -19.85 1.97 1.95
C GLY A 157 -20.02 1.29 3.32
N TRP A 158 -20.90 0.30 3.40
CA TRP A 158 -21.12 -0.57 4.55
C TRP A 158 -21.06 -2.02 4.09
N LEU A 159 -20.34 -2.83 4.85
CA LEU A 159 -20.15 -4.25 4.60
C LEU A 159 -21.33 -5.04 5.15
N THR A 160 -21.72 -6.10 4.45
CA THR A 160 -22.53 -7.17 5.02
C THR A 160 -21.75 -7.92 6.10
N GLU A 161 -22.42 -8.73 6.92
CA GLU A 161 -21.76 -9.53 7.95
C GLU A 161 -20.70 -10.46 7.34
N ASP A 162 -21.05 -11.15 6.26
CA ASP A 162 -20.17 -12.06 5.53
C ASP A 162 -18.97 -11.35 4.91
N GLU A 163 -19.18 -10.16 4.31
CA GLU A 163 -18.09 -9.35 3.76
C GLU A 163 -17.14 -8.87 4.86
N ALA A 164 -17.67 -8.42 6.00
CA ALA A 164 -16.87 -7.97 7.13
C ALA A 164 -16.08 -9.13 7.76
N GLU A 165 -16.71 -10.28 7.96
CA GLU A 165 -16.04 -11.48 8.48
C GLU A 165 -14.94 -11.93 7.52
N SER A 166 -15.24 -12.03 6.23
CA SER A 166 -14.28 -12.40 5.19
C SER A 166 -13.09 -11.44 5.16
N ALA A 167 -13.35 -10.13 5.10
CA ALA A 167 -12.30 -9.12 5.13
C ALA A 167 -11.45 -9.24 6.40
N CYS A 168 -12.06 -9.27 7.59
CA CYS A 168 -11.31 -9.37 8.84
C CYS A 168 -10.45 -10.62 8.91
N LYS A 169 -10.99 -11.78 8.48
CA LYS A 169 -10.25 -13.04 8.42
C LYS A 169 -9.00 -12.94 7.53
N PHE A 170 -9.13 -12.39 6.32
CA PHE A 170 -7.99 -12.21 5.43
C PHE A 170 -7.00 -11.15 5.94
N GLY A 171 -7.49 -10.07 6.56
CA GLY A 171 -6.62 -9.08 7.20
C GLY A 171 -5.79 -9.67 8.35
N GLU A 172 -6.42 -10.46 9.23
CA GLU A 172 -5.74 -11.15 10.33
C GLU A 172 -4.73 -12.17 9.82
N GLN A 173 -5.10 -12.96 8.81
CA GLN A 173 -4.20 -13.92 8.16
C GLN A 173 -2.98 -13.22 7.56
N PHE A 174 -3.17 -12.08 6.90
CA PHE A 174 -2.08 -11.25 6.39
C PHE A 174 -1.11 -10.85 7.50
N LEU A 175 -1.62 -10.29 8.61
CA LEU A 175 -0.82 -9.85 9.75
C LEU A 175 0.03 -10.99 10.33
N LEU A 176 -0.58 -12.16 10.54
CA LEU A 176 0.10 -13.35 11.06
C LEU A 176 1.21 -13.84 10.11
N CYS A 177 0.92 -13.92 8.81
CA CYS A 177 1.92 -14.33 7.82
C CYS A 177 3.09 -13.34 7.75
N TYR A 178 2.81 -12.02 7.77
CA TYR A 178 3.87 -11.02 7.72
C TYR A 178 4.73 -11.04 8.98
N GLN A 179 4.11 -11.16 10.16
CA GLN A 179 4.82 -11.28 11.44
C GLN A 179 5.75 -12.49 11.45
N TYR A 180 5.29 -13.64 10.94
CA TYR A 180 6.13 -14.83 10.79
C TYR A 180 7.34 -14.56 9.88
N LEU A 181 7.13 -13.96 8.70
CA LEU A 181 8.20 -13.66 7.75
C LEU A 181 9.23 -12.67 8.31
N ALA A 182 8.78 -11.67 9.07
CA ALA A 182 9.64 -10.74 9.80
C ALA A 182 10.47 -11.45 10.88
N GLY A 183 9.84 -12.30 11.69
CA GLY A 183 10.54 -13.10 12.70
C GLY A 183 11.59 -14.03 12.08
N ALA A 184 11.23 -14.75 11.03
CA ALA A 184 12.15 -15.66 10.32
C ALA A 184 13.35 -14.91 9.71
N SER A 185 13.11 -13.72 9.13
CA SER A 185 14.17 -12.89 8.55
C SER A 185 15.13 -12.35 9.61
N LEU A 186 14.58 -11.92 10.75
CA LEU A 186 15.37 -11.47 11.90
C LEU A 186 16.26 -12.60 12.44
N GLN A 187 15.70 -13.81 12.60
CA GLN A 187 16.46 -14.99 13.04
C GLN A 187 17.58 -15.36 12.06
N ALA A 188 17.31 -15.28 10.76
CA ALA A 188 18.30 -15.49 9.70
C ALA A 188 19.30 -14.32 9.54
N LYS A 189 19.15 -13.24 10.32
CA LYS A 189 19.97 -12.02 10.24
C LYS A 189 19.99 -11.40 8.84
N VAL A 190 18.85 -11.46 8.14
CA VAL A 190 18.66 -10.84 6.82
C VAL A 190 17.62 -9.73 6.87
N CYS A 191 17.91 -8.60 6.23
CA CYS A 191 16.98 -7.48 6.14
C CYS A 191 16.00 -7.70 4.99
N LEU A 192 14.98 -8.56 5.20
CA LEU A 192 13.95 -8.83 4.20
C LEU A 192 12.59 -8.23 4.56
N TYR A 193 12.09 -8.39 5.78
CA TYR A 193 10.77 -7.90 6.18
C TYR A 193 10.89 -6.98 7.38
N LYS A 194 10.47 -5.73 7.19
CA LYS A 194 10.49 -4.67 8.20
C LYS A 194 9.13 -4.58 8.87
N MET A 195 9.08 -4.55 10.20
CA MET A 195 7.89 -4.13 10.94
C MET A 195 7.87 -2.61 11.06
N ILE A 196 6.74 -2.00 10.73
CA ILE A 196 6.50 -0.55 10.82
C ILE A 196 5.22 -0.25 11.60
N PRO A 197 5.03 0.98 12.13
CA PRO A 197 3.83 1.34 12.87
C PRO A 197 2.52 1.11 12.12
N ASN A 198 2.50 1.22 10.78
CA ASN A 198 1.28 1.06 9.98
C ASN A 198 0.65 -0.33 10.10
N PHE A 199 1.41 -1.38 10.45
CA PHE A 199 0.83 -2.69 10.79
C PHE A 199 -0.12 -2.64 11.99
N HIS A 200 0.21 -1.79 12.96
CA HIS A 200 -0.64 -1.58 14.12
C HIS A 200 -1.92 -0.82 13.75
N TYR A 201 -1.82 0.21 12.90
CA TYR A 201 -3.01 0.90 12.39
C TYR A 201 -3.91 -0.04 11.57
N PHE A 202 -3.31 -0.90 10.73
CA PHE A 202 -4.09 -1.92 10.03
C PHE A 202 -4.82 -2.87 10.99
N CYS A 203 -4.20 -3.29 12.10
CA CYS A 203 -4.88 -4.10 13.12
C CYS A 203 -6.09 -3.35 13.72
N HIS A 204 -5.97 -2.05 14.00
CA HIS A 204 -7.08 -1.24 14.47
C HIS A 204 -8.18 -1.07 13.44
N MET A 205 -7.82 -0.91 12.17
CA MET A 205 -8.75 -0.86 11.04
C MET A 205 -9.60 -2.13 10.95
N LEU A 206 -9.00 -3.33 11.14
CA LEU A 206 -9.75 -4.59 11.17
C LEU A 206 -10.73 -4.65 12.35
N ILE A 207 -10.32 -4.21 13.54
CA ILE A 207 -11.20 -4.14 14.72
C ILE A 207 -12.36 -3.18 14.45
N TYR A 208 -12.09 -2.01 13.87
CA TYR A 208 -13.08 -1.02 13.53
C TYR A 208 -14.10 -1.55 12.51
N MET A 209 -13.62 -2.17 11.42
CA MET A 209 -14.47 -2.82 10.43
C MET A 209 -15.34 -3.92 11.04
N LYS A 210 -14.78 -4.74 11.94
CA LYS A 210 -15.52 -5.83 12.59
C LYS A 210 -16.67 -5.31 13.45
N LEU A 211 -16.45 -4.21 14.17
CA LEU A 211 -17.41 -3.60 15.09
C LEU A 211 -18.49 -2.78 14.36
N THR A 212 -18.07 -1.96 13.39
CA THR A 212 -18.96 -0.98 12.76
C THR A 212 -19.52 -1.45 11.42
N LYS A 213 -18.87 -2.43 10.78
CA LYS A 213 -19.13 -2.83 9.38
C LYS A 213 -18.90 -1.71 8.38
N ARG A 214 -18.26 -0.60 8.78
CA ARG A 214 -17.88 0.48 7.88
C ARG A 214 -16.80 -0.02 6.92
N ASN A 215 -16.97 0.22 5.61
CA ASN A 215 -15.93 -0.04 4.64
C ASN A 215 -14.90 1.10 4.63
N VAL A 216 -13.74 0.83 5.22
CA VAL A 216 -12.60 1.75 5.37
C VAL A 216 -12.02 2.24 4.04
N ARG A 217 -12.34 1.61 2.91
CA ARG A 217 -11.99 2.13 1.58
C ARG A 217 -12.57 3.52 1.34
N PHE A 218 -13.76 3.79 1.88
CA PHE A 218 -14.45 5.07 1.70
C PHE A 218 -13.94 6.17 2.64
N ASP A 219 -13.08 5.81 3.59
CA ASP A 219 -12.46 6.76 4.54
C ASP A 219 -11.03 7.15 4.09
N ALA A 220 -10.60 6.65 2.93
CA ALA A 220 -9.29 6.88 2.35
C ALA A 220 -9.15 8.25 1.69
N CYS A 221 -8.02 8.94 1.94
CA CYS A 221 -7.80 10.32 1.50
C CYS A 221 -7.34 10.48 0.03
N TRP A 222 -7.94 9.74 -0.90
CA TRP A 222 -7.56 9.76 -2.32
C TRP A 222 -7.72 11.14 -2.97
N MET A 223 -8.78 11.85 -2.63
CA MET A 223 -9.12 13.14 -3.25
C MET A 223 -8.25 14.27 -2.67
N GLU A 224 -7.99 14.21 -1.37
CA GLU A 224 -7.11 15.10 -0.65
C GLU A 224 -5.68 14.96 -1.18
N GLU A 225 -5.18 13.74 -1.37
CA GLU A 225 -3.84 13.49 -1.93
C GLU A 225 -3.71 14.04 -3.35
N HIS A 226 -4.72 13.83 -4.19
CA HIS A 226 -4.74 14.39 -5.54
C HIS A 226 -4.81 15.92 -5.54
N LEU A 227 -5.58 16.51 -4.63
CA LEU A 227 -5.63 17.96 -4.42
C LEU A 227 -4.26 18.49 -3.99
N MET A 228 -3.62 17.85 -3.01
CA MET A 228 -2.28 18.22 -2.55
C MET A 228 -1.27 18.18 -3.69
N GLY A 229 -1.28 17.15 -4.55
CA GLY A 229 -0.43 17.09 -5.74
C GLY A 229 -0.63 18.27 -6.69
N LYS A 230 -1.88 18.73 -6.89
CA LYS A 230 -2.18 19.93 -7.68
C LYS A 230 -1.66 21.20 -7.01
N LEU A 231 -1.88 21.34 -5.70
CA LEU A 231 -1.40 22.48 -4.91
C LEU A 231 0.14 22.56 -4.96
N THR A 232 0.84 21.43 -4.80
CA THR A 232 2.29 21.35 -4.90
C THR A 232 2.79 21.77 -6.29
N ASN A 233 2.16 21.31 -7.38
CA ASN A 233 2.54 21.72 -8.74
C ASN A 233 2.27 23.22 -8.99
N MET A 234 1.19 23.78 -8.46
CA MET A 234 0.96 25.22 -8.54
C MET A 234 2.01 26.00 -7.76
N SER A 235 2.38 25.50 -6.59
CA SER A 235 3.33 26.15 -5.69
C SER A 235 4.76 26.18 -6.19
N SER A 236 5.21 25.13 -6.87
CA SER A 236 6.57 25.06 -7.41
C SER A 236 6.84 26.14 -8.47
N LYS A 237 5.78 26.78 -8.97
CA LYS A 237 5.79 27.88 -9.94
C LYS A 237 5.49 29.24 -9.30
N THR A 238 5.72 29.38 -7.99
CA THR A 238 5.47 30.63 -7.25
C THR A 238 6.70 31.00 -6.42
N HIS A 239 6.90 32.29 -6.19
CA HIS A 239 7.96 32.78 -5.32
C HIS A 239 7.57 32.54 -3.85
N ALA A 240 8.51 32.11 -3.00
CA ALA A 240 8.24 31.75 -1.60
C ALA A 240 7.51 32.85 -0.82
N ARG A 241 7.87 34.13 -1.04
CA ARG A 241 7.23 35.28 -0.40
C ARG A 241 5.76 35.47 -0.75
N THR A 242 5.33 35.05 -1.94
CA THR A 242 3.96 35.21 -2.44
C THR A 242 3.24 33.88 -2.59
N PHE A 243 3.83 32.79 -2.09
CA PHE A 243 3.37 31.41 -2.28
C PHE A 243 1.90 31.25 -1.87
N VAL A 244 1.53 31.63 -0.64
CA VAL A 244 0.17 31.39 -0.12
C VAL A 244 -0.87 32.11 -0.99
N LEU A 245 -0.68 33.41 -1.21
CA LEU A 245 -1.61 34.22 -1.99
C LEU A 245 -1.67 33.74 -3.46
N SER A 246 -0.53 33.42 -4.06
CA SER A 246 -0.47 32.97 -5.46
C SER A 246 -1.14 31.61 -5.67
N VAL A 247 -0.94 30.67 -4.75
CA VAL A 247 -1.58 29.35 -4.80
C VAL A 247 -3.09 29.48 -4.60
N LEU A 248 -3.55 30.28 -3.62
CA LEU A 248 -4.97 30.53 -3.40
C LEU A 248 -5.63 31.20 -4.61
N THR A 249 -5.04 32.26 -5.16
CA THR A 249 -5.58 32.93 -6.36
C THR A 249 -5.66 31.98 -7.54
N ARG A 250 -4.60 31.21 -7.83
CA ARG A 250 -4.61 30.22 -8.93
C ARG A 250 -5.66 29.12 -8.71
N TYR A 251 -5.81 28.65 -7.48
CA TYR A 251 -6.83 27.66 -7.14
C TYR A 251 -8.26 28.21 -7.31
N CYS A 252 -8.54 29.41 -6.80
CA CYS A 252 -9.84 30.06 -6.99
C CYS A 252 -10.17 30.26 -8.47
N CYS A 253 -9.22 30.74 -9.27
CA CYS A 253 -9.41 30.86 -10.72
C CYS A 253 -9.74 29.51 -11.38
N LEU A 254 -9.07 28.43 -10.98
CA LEU A 254 -9.35 27.09 -11.50
C LEU A 254 -10.78 26.64 -11.18
N VAL A 255 -11.23 26.85 -9.94
CA VAL A 255 -12.59 26.49 -9.50
C VAL A 255 -13.64 27.29 -10.29
N SER A 256 -13.48 28.61 -10.40
CA SER A 256 -14.43 29.47 -11.14
C SER A 256 -14.55 29.11 -12.63
N VAL A 257 -13.46 28.69 -13.27
CA VAL A 257 -13.47 28.22 -14.67
C VAL A 257 -14.24 26.91 -14.78
N VAL A 258 -14.04 25.97 -13.87
CA VAL A 258 -14.76 24.69 -13.87
C VAL A 258 -16.26 24.93 -13.70
N ASP A 259 -16.67 25.78 -12.76
CA ASP A 259 -18.10 26.10 -12.55
C ASP A 259 -18.74 26.69 -13.81
N SER A 260 -18.02 27.61 -14.49
CA SER A 260 -18.49 28.23 -15.73
C SER A 260 -18.67 27.23 -16.88
N ILE A 261 -17.74 26.27 -17.02
CA ILE A 261 -17.83 25.20 -18.02
C ILE A 261 -18.99 24.26 -17.70
N THR A 262 -19.16 23.90 -16.43
CA THR A 262 -20.20 22.95 -16.00
C THR A 262 -21.59 23.55 -16.15
N ALA A 263 -21.77 24.83 -15.83
CA ALA A 263 -23.00 25.58 -16.08
C ALA A 263 -23.33 25.63 -17.59
N SER A 264 -22.33 25.90 -18.43
CA SER A 264 -22.49 25.92 -19.90
C SER A 264 -22.84 24.54 -20.48
N ALA A 265 -22.32 23.46 -19.91
CA ALA A 265 -22.61 22.09 -20.33
C ALA A 265 -24.03 21.62 -19.95
N LYS A 266 -24.56 22.08 -18.80
CA LYS A 266 -25.96 21.81 -18.39
C LYS A 266 -26.98 22.47 -19.30
N LEU A 267 -26.66 23.65 -19.85
CA LEU A 267 -27.52 24.38 -20.80
C LEU A 267 -27.58 23.74 -22.21
N LYS A 268 -26.71 22.78 -22.53
CA LYS A 268 -26.62 22.13 -23.85
C LYS A 268 -27.19 20.70 -23.90
N ARG A 269 -27.77 20.18 -22.81
CA ARG A 269 -28.48 18.90 -22.84
C ARG A 269 -29.97 19.18 -23.11
N PRO A 270 -30.52 18.79 -24.28
CA PRO A 270 -31.97 18.85 -24.54
C PRO A 270 -32.73 17.88 -23.64
#